data_AF-X1NJ56-F1
#
_entry.id   AF-X1NJ56-F1
#
_cell.length_a   1.000
_cell.length_b   1.000
_cell.length_c   1.000
_cell.angle_alpha   90.00
_cell.angle_beta   90.00
_cell.angle_gamma   90.00
#
_symmetry.space_group_name_H-M   'P 1'
#
loop_
_entity.id
_entity.type
_entity.pdbx_description
1 polymer ?
#
loop_
_entity_poly.entity_id
_entity_poly.type
_entity_poly.pdbx_seq_one_letter_code
_entity_poly.pdbx_strand_id
1 'polypeptide(L)'
;KDPCGYRTLMVWQLAEDFYNTPGLYGKLYGAEGDIVRPKSVDLIALLESGDLDYAFEYSSVAAQHKLNFVDLPPQIDLSSEEFKDYYARAEVKVAGDKPGEFLTKRGKPIVYGVTIPKNFPRQEIAIAWIVFLLSPEGRAIMEANGQPPITPATNDKSKLPDRLKRYFE
;
A
#
# COMPACT_ATOMS: atom_id res chain seq x y z
N LYS A 1 9.26 -10.34 1.40
CA LYS A 1 9.86 -9.16 0.72
C LYS A 1 9.01 -7.95 0.99
N ASP A 2 9.64 -6.81 1.26
CA ASP A 2 8.93 -5.56 1.56
C ASP A 2 8.00 -5.15 0.40
N PRO A 3 6.69 -4.94 0.66
CA PRO A 3 5.75 -4.48 -0.34
C PRO A 3 6.06 -3.15 -1.00
N CYS A 4 6.60 -2.20 -0.26
CA CYS A 4 6.94 -0.88 -0.78
C CYS A 4 7.96 -1.00 -1.91
N GLY A 5 9.03 -1.78 -1.71
CA GLY A 5 10.10 -1.93 -2.70
C GLY A 5 9.64 -2.48 -4.06
N TYR A 6 8.84 -3.56 -4.09
CA TYR A 6 8.34 -4.05 -5.38
C TYR A 6 7.22 -3.18 -5.97
N ARG A 7 6.48 -2.44 -5.14
CA ARG A 7 5.47 -1.48 -5.61
C ARG A 7 6.11 -0.26 -6.25
N THR A 8 7.25 0.21 -5.75
CA THR A 8 8.06 1.25 -6.41
C THR A 8 8.35 0.90 -7.87
N LEU A 9 8.78 -0.35 -8.12
CA LEU A 9 9.03 -0.83 -9.48
C LEU A 9 7.76 -0.84 -10.34
N MET A 10 6.60 -1.16 -9.76
CA MET A 10 5.30 -1.07 -10.45
C MET A 10 4.95 0.38 -10.78
N VAL A 11 5.12 1.30 -9.83
CA VAL A 11 4.88 2.74 -10.05
C VAL A 11 5.74 3.25 -11.20
N TRP A 12 7.01 2.85 -11.28
CA TRP A 12 7.90 3.24 -12.39
C TRP A 12 7.43 2.71 -13.75
N GLN A 13 6.96 1.46 -13.82
CA GLN A 13 6.38 0.91 -15.05
C GLN A 13 5.11 1.67 -15.45
N LEU A 14 4.22 1.97 -14.49
CA LEU A 14 2.99 2.72 -14.76
C LEU A 14 3.26 4.18 -15.14
N ALA A 15 4.29 4.79 -14.55
CA ALA A 15 4.73 6.15 -14.82
C ALA A 15 5.32 6.29 -16.23
N GLU A 16 6.06 5.29 -16.71
CA GLU A 16 6.59 5.25 -18.08
C GLU A 16 5.45 5.42 -19.11
N ASP A 17 4.38 4.64 -18.95
CA ASP A 17 3.19 4.70 -19.80
C ASP A 17 2.41 6.00 -19.57
N PHE A 18 2.17 6.39 -18.31
CA PHE A 18 1.33 7.54 -17.95
C PHE A 18 1.92 8.87 -18.41
N TYR A 19 3.24 9.06 -18.23
CA TYR A 19 3.94 10.28 -18.66
C TYR A 19 4.45 10.20 -20.10
N ASN A 20 4.14 9.12 -20.84
CA ASN A 20 4.62 8.89 -22.20
C ASN A 20 6.14 9.11 -22.32
N THR A 21 6.91 8.50 -21.42
CA THR A 21 8.37 8.65 -21.34
C THR A 21 9.04 7.28 -21.50
N PRO A 22 9.14 6.76 -22.75
CA PRO A 22 9.70 5.43 -23.01
C PRO A 22 11.09 5.23 -22.40
N GLY A 23 11.30 4.08 -21.77
CA GLY A 23 12.53 3.71 -21.09
C GLY A 23 12.76 4.35 -19.72
N LEU A 24 11.78 5.05 -19.15
CA LEU A 24 11.85 5.59 -17.78
C LEU A 24 12.18 4.49 -16.75
N TYR A 25 11.48 3.35 -16.79
CA TYR A 25 11.72 2.23 -15.88
C TYR A 25 13.17 1.76 -15.95
N GLY A 26 13.71 1.56 -17.16
CA GLY A 26 15.08 1.09 -17.36
C GLY A 26 16.16 2.09 -16.97
N LYS A 27 15.84 3.39 -16.97
CA LYS A 27 16.76 4.44 -16.47
C LYS A 27 16.81 4.51 -14.95
N LEU A 28 15.71 4.17 -14.28
CA LEU A 28 15.62 4.17 -12.81
C LEU A 28 16.06 2.83 -12.20
N TYR A 29 15.70 1.71 -12.83
CA TYR A 29 16.01 0.39 -12.30
C TYR A 29 17.42 -0.07 -12.69
N GLY A 30 18.30 -0.17 -11.71
CA GLY A 30 19.71 -0.50 -11.92
C GLY A 30 20.54 0.71 -12.32
N ALA A 31 20.10 1.91 -11.95
CA ALA A 31 20.88 3.13 -12.14
C ALA A 31 22.16 3.06 -11.30
N GLU A 32 23.21 3.74 -11.78
CA GLU A 32 24.45 3.84 -11.03
C GLU A 32 24.19 4.57 -9.71
N GLY A 33 24.59 3.97 -8.59
CA GLY A 33 24.34 4.51 -7.26
C GLY A 33 23.00 4.11 -6.62
N ASP A 34 22.24 3.18 -7.23
CA ASP A 34 20.99 2.68 -6.67
C ASP A 34 21.16 2.16 -5.23
N ILE A 35 20.42 2.76 -4.29
CA ILE A 35 20.41 2.37 -2.88
C ILE A 35 19.20 1.48 -2.61
N VAL A 36 19.41 0.17 -2.60
CA VAL A 36 18.40 -0.81 -2.20
C VAL A 36 18.59 -1.18 -0.73
N ARG A 37 17.51 -1.11 0.05
CA ARG A 37 17.45 -1.58 1.45
C ARG A 37 16.49 -2.76 1.61
N PRO A 38 16.72 -3.64 2.60
CA PRO A 38 15.82 -4.76 2.86
C PRO A 38 14.40 -4.31 3.24
N LYS A 39 14.27 -3.17 3.93
CA LYS A 39 12.99 -2.58 4.33
C LYS A 39 12.94 -1.11 3.90
N SER A 40 11.75 -0.68 3.51
CA SER A 40 11.44 0.70 3.12
C SER A 40 11.70 1.70 4.24
N VAL A 41 11.31 1.35 5.47
CA VAL A 41 11.56 2.17 6.68
C VAL A 41 13.06 2.42 6.96
N ASP A 42 13.97 1.60 6.44
CA ASP A 42 15.41 1.81 6.60
C ASP A 42 15.91 3.01 5.76
N LEU A 43 15.11 3.47 4.78
CA LEU A 43 15.39 4.65 3.97
C LEU A 43 15.08 5.96 4.72
N ILE A 44 14.24 5.91 5.75
CA ILE A 44 13.81 7.10 6.50
C ILE A 44 14.98 7.78 7.20
N ALA A 45 15.86 7.00 7.85
CA ALA A 45 17.04 7.56 8.52
C ALA A 45 17.99 8.27 7.53
N LEU A 46 18.05 7.80 6.28
CA LEU A 46 18.86 8.41 5.22
C LEU A 46 18.24 9.70 4.69
N LEU A 47 16.91 9.78 4.64
CA LEU A 47 16.20 11.03 4.33
C LEU A 47 16.42 12.07 5.44
N GLU A 48 16.33 11.65 6.70
CA GLU A 48 16.49 12.54 7.86
C GLU A 48 17.95 13.03 8.01
N SER A 49 18.94 12.20 7.68
CA SER A 49 20.36 12.59 7.69
C SER A 49 20.78 13.44 6.49
N GLY A 50 19.98 13.44 5.40
CA GLY A 50 20.33 14.06 4.13
C GLY A 50 21.26 13.20 3.24
N ASP A 51 21.47 11.93 3.59
CA ASP A 51 22.19 10.98 2.73
C ASP A 51 21.34 10.53 1.52
N LEU A 52 20.02 10.74 1.58
CA LEU A 52 19.08 10.60 0.46
C LEU A 52 18.25 11.87 0.30
N ASP A 53 18.09 12.31 -0.95
CA ASP A 53 17.19 13.42 -1.29
C ASP A 53 15.72 12.97 -1.39
N TYR A 54 15.48 11.76 -1.91
CA TYR A 54 14.14 11.20 -2.12
C TYR A 54 14.14 9.69 -1.87
N ALA A 55 12.99 9.18 -1.39
CA ALA A 55 12.69 7.76 -1.32
C ALA A 55 11.23 7.50 -1.66
N PHE A 56 10.94 6.33 -2.22
CA PHE A 56 9.57 5.87 -2.38
C PHE A 56 9.06 5.27 -1.07
N GLU A 57 7.98 5.81 -0.55
CA GLU A 57 7.33 5.35 0.67
C GLU A 57 5.81 5.54 0.63
N TYR A 58 5.09 4.89 1.56
CA TYR A 58 3.67 5.17 1.75
C TYR A 58 3.46 6.54 2.40
N SER A 59 2.42 7.26 1.96
CA SER A 59 2.04 8.56 2.54
C SER A 59 1.81 8.50 4.05
N SER A 60 1.30 7.38 4.58
CA SER A 60 1.17 7.16 6.03
C SER A 60 2.50 7.19 6.76
N VAL A 61 3.56 6.58 6.18
CA VAL A 61 4.90 6.56 6.78
C VAL A 61 5.49 7.97 6.74
N ALA A 62 5.36 8.67 5.61
CA ALA A 62 5.77 10.07 5.50
C ALA A 62 5.08 10.95 6.55
N ALA A 63 3.76 10.81 6.73
CA ALA A 63 3.00 11.55 7.73
C ALA A 63 3.45 11.24 9.17
N GLN A 64 3.67 9.96 9.50
CA GLN A 64 4.12 9.54 10.83
C GLN A 64 5.52 10.09 11.18
N HIS A 65 6.40 10.20 10.18
CA HIS A 65 7.74 10.76 10.33
C HIS A 65 7.82 12.27 10.05
N LYS A 66 6.69 12.93 9.80
CA LYS A 66 6.62 14.38 9.48
C LYS A 66 7.50 14.78 8.29
N LEU A 67 7.64 13.88 7.31
CA LEU A 67 8.36 14.13 6.07
C LEU A 67 7.46 14.84 5.07
N ASN A 68 8.07 15.69 4.23
CA ASN A 68 7.41 16.19 3.03
C ASN A 68 7.35 15.07 1.99
N PHE A 69 6.31 15.08 1.14
CA PHE A 69 6.20 14.13 0.04
C PHE A 69 5.55 14.81 -1.18
N VAL A 70 5.75 14.19 -2.34
CA VAL A 70 5.12 14.58 -3.60
C VAL A 70 3.98 13.61 -3.87
N ASP A 71 2.77 14.14 -4.05
CA ASP A 71 1.63 13.34 -4.49
C ASP A 71 1.82 12.86 -5.92
N LEU A 72 1.81 11.55 -6.09
CA LEU A 72 1.77 10.94 -7.42
C LEU A 72 0.31 10.83 -7.88
N PRO A 73 0.03 10.93 -9.20
CA PRO A 73 -1.32 10.77 -9.72
C PRO A 73 -1.96 9.43 -9.31
N PRO A 74 -3.26 9.40 -8.97
CA PRO A 74 -3.97 8.16 -8.63
C PRO A 74 -3.88 7.07 -9.70
N GLN A 75 -3.61 7.42 -10.96
CA GLN A 75 -3.39 6.48 -12.04
C GLN A 75 -2.15 5.60 -11.86
N ILE A 76 -1.17 6.04 -11.06
CA ILE A 76 0.12 5.36 -10.93
C ILE A 76 0.52 5.04 -9.50
N ASP A 77 -0.06 5.70 -8.49
CA ASP A 77 0.32 5.59 -7.07
C ASP A 77 -0.19 4.30 -6.37
N LEU A 78 -1.02 3.53 -7.06
CA LEU A 78 -1.68 2.32 -6.56
C LEU A 78 -2.73 2.56 -5.46
N SER A 79 -3.27 3.77 -5.28
CA SER A 79 -4.19 4.07 -4.17
C SER A 79 -5.67 3.81 -4.48
N SER A 80 -6.09 3.83 -5.74
CA SER A 80 -7.50 3.89 -6.12
C SER A 80 -8.01 2.62 -6.82
N GLU A 81 -9.13 2.10 -6.34
CA GLU A 81 -9.85 0.97 -6.96
C GLU A 81 -10.33 1.27 -8.39
N GLU A 82 -10.53 2.55 -8.74
CA GLU A 82 -10.91 2.98 -10.10
C GLU A 82 -9.87 2.54 -11.14
N PHE A 83 -8.59 2.56 -10.78
CA PHE A 83 -7.48 2.26 -11.70
C PHE A 83 -6.96 0.82 -11.58
N LYS A 84 -7.69 -0.08 -10.91
CA LYS A 84 -7.25 -1.48 -10.69
C LYS A 84 -6.78 -2.20 -11.96
N ASP A 85 -7.47 -1.99 -13.08
CA ASP A 85 -7.16 -2.64 -14.35
C ASP A 85 -5.94 -2.00 -15.03
N TYR A 86 -5.71 -0.71 -14.79
CA TYR A 86 -4.50 -0.02 -15.24
C TYR A 86 -3.30 -0.48 -14.41
N TYR A 87 -3.41 -0.53 -13.07
CA TYR A 87 -2.37 -1.05 -12.20
C TYR A 87 -1.95 -2.48 -12.56
N ALA A 88 -2.91 -3.31 -12.97
CA ALA A 88 -2.67 -4.71 -13.35
C ALA A 88 -1.78 -4.89 -14.59
N ARG A 89 -1.44 -3.81 -15.30
CA ARG A 89 -0.45 -3.80 -16.40
C ARG A 89 0.98 -3.89 -15.89
N ALA A 90 1.24 -3.43 -14.67
CA ALA A 90 2.55 -3.54 -14.05
C ALA A 90 2.77 -4.91 -13.42
N GLU A 91 3.95 -5.48 -13.66
CA GLU A 91 4.33 -6.80 -13.20
C GLU A 91 5.81 -6.82 -12.78
N VAL A 92 6.08 -7.37 -11.59
CA VAL A 92 7.43 -7.45 -11.02
C VAL A 92 7.69 -8.88 -10.56
N LYS A 93 8.79 -9.46 -11.00
CA LYS A 93 9.28 -10.75 -10.50
C LYS A 93 10.08 -10.52 -9.23
N VAL A 94 9.69 -11.18 -8.15
CA VAL A 94 10.41 -11.16 -6.89
C VAL A 94 10.87 -12.57 -6.55
N ALA A 95 12.09 -12.74 -6.00
CA ALA A 95 12.53 -14.05 -5.52
C ALA A 95 11.50 -14.71 -4.59
N GLY A 96 11.25 -16.00 -4.82
CA GLY A 96 10.38 -16.86 -4.04
C GLY A 96 11.10 -17.44 -2.82
N ASP A 97 10.53 -18.50 -2.24
CA ASP A 97 11.00 -19.08 -0.98
C ASP A 97 12.30 -19.89 -1.15
N LYS A 98 12.56 -20.39 -2.37
CA LYS A 98 13.74 -21.19 -2.70
C LYS A 98 14.67 -20.45 -3.68
N PRO A 99 15.99 -20.70 -3.62
CA PRO A 99 16.92 -20.19 -4.63
C PRO A 99 16.49 -20.59 -6.04
N GLY A 100 16.44 -19.62 -6.95
CA GLY A 100 15.99 -19.81 -8.33
C GLY A 100 14.47 -19.79 -8.53
N GLU A 101 13.67 -19.74 -7.46
CA GLU A 101 12.23 -19.55 -7.56
C GLU A 101 11.88 -18.06 -7.67
N PHE A 102 10.87 -17.75 -8.48
CA PHE A 102 10.35 -16.40 -8.64
C PHE A 102 8.84 -16.39 -8.47
N LEU A 103 8.36 -15.40 -7.72
CA LEU A 103 6.96 -15.07 -7.61
C LEU A 103 6.68 -13.80 -8.43
N THR A 104 5.72 -13.89 -9.32
CA THR A 104 5.20 -12.72 -10.02
C THR A 104 4.24 -11.95 -9.12
N LYS A 105 4.52 -10.66 -8.93
CA LYS A 105 3.61 -9.69 -8.30
C LYS A 105 3.00 -8.82 -9.39
N ARG A 106 1.69 -8.69 -9.39
CA ARG A 106 0.93 -7.83 -10.31
C ARG A 106 0.37 -6.64 -9.55
N GLY A 107 0.40 -5.45 -10.18
CA GLY A 107 -0.11 -4.22 -9.60
C GLY A 107 -1.59 -4.33 -9.25
N LYS A 108 -1.95 -3.80 -8.07
CA LYS A 108 -3.30 -3.77 -7.50
C LYS A 108 -3.41 -2.57 -6.56
N PRO A 109 -4.63 -2.06 -6.32
CA PRO A 109 -4.85 -1.04 -5.31
C PRO A 109 -4.32 -1.46 -3.93
N ILE A 110 -3.77 -0.51 -3.18
CA ILE A 110 -3.26 -0.70 -1.83
C ILE A 110 -4.42 -0.48 -0.86
N VAL A 111 -5.21 -1.52 -0.65
CA VAL A 111 -6.34 -1.51 0.29
C VAL A 111 -6.03 -2.35 1.52
N TYR A 112 -6.23 -1.77 2.70
CA TYR A 112 -6.15 -2.51 3.96
C TYR A 112 -7.42 -3.34 4.18
N GLY A 113 -7.23 -4.64 4.39
CA GLY A 113 -8.30 -5.57 4.77
C GLY A 113 -8.13 -6.03 6.21
N VAL A 114 -9.26 -6.21 6.90
CA VAL A 114 -9.32 -6.79 8.25
C VAL A 114 -10.39 -7.86 8.31
N THR A 115 -10.18 -8.90 9.14
CA THR A 115 -11.12 -10.01 9.27
C THR A 115 -11.16 -10.57 10.69
N ILE A 116 -12.27 -11.24 11.03
CA ILE A 116 -12.38 -12.05 12.25
C ILE A 116 -12.18 -13.52 11.85
N PRO A 117 -11.13 -14.21 12.33
CA PRO A 117 -10.96 -15.63 12.09
C PRO A 117 -12.17 -16.42 12.63
N LYS A 118 -12.69 -17.35 11.82
CA LYS A 118 -13.88 -18.15 12.18
C LYS A 118 -13.72 -18.94 13.48
N ASN A 119 -12.49 -19.35 13.79
CA ASN A 119 -12.14 -20.13 14.98
C ASN A 119 -11.71 -19.27 16.18
N PHE A 120 -11.82 -17.93 16.09
CA PHE A 120 -11.50 -17.07 17.23
C PHE A 120 -12.55 -17.27 18.35
N PRO A 121 -12.15 -17.64 19.57
CA PRO A 121 -13.10 -18.06 20.61
C PRO A 121 -13.98 -16.93 21.16
N ARG A 122 -13.56 -15.66 21.01
CA ARG A 122 -14.28 -14.49 21.54
C ARG A 122 -14.86 -13.64 20.41
N GLN A 123 -15.74 -14.21 19.58
CA GLN A 123 -16.31 -13.49 18.42
C GLN A 123 -16.87 -12.10 18.79
N GLU A 124 -17.59 -11.99 19.90
CA GLU A 124 -18.20 -10.71 20.32
C GLU A 124 -17.19 -9.58 20.59
N ILE A 125 -16.01 -9.89 21.17
CA ILE A 125 -14.99 -8.85 21.40
C ILE A 125 -14.32 -8.43 20.10
N ALA A 126 -14.12 -9.38 19.16
CA ALA A 126 -13.58 -9.06 17.84
C ALA A 126 -14.57 -8.20 17.04
N ILE A 127 -15.87 -8.51 17.10
CA ILE A 127 -16.92 -7.69 16.49
C ILE A 127 -16.92 -6.28 17.11
N ALA A 128 -16.86 -6.17 18.44
CA ALA A 128 -16.81 -4.88 19.12
C ALA A 128 -15.59 -4.04 18.70
N TRP A 129 -14.43 -4.68 18.53
CA TRP A 129 -13.23 -4.00 18.06
C TRP A 129 -13.36 -3.52 16.61
N ILE A 130 -13.93 -4.31 15.70
CA ILE A 130 -14.18 -3.84 14.32
C ILE A 130 -15.22 -2.71 14.30
N VAL A 131 -16.25 -2.77 15.14
CA VAL A 131 -17.22 -1.67 15.30
C VAL A 131 -16.50 -0.39 15.74
N PHE A 132 -15.55 -0.48 16.67
CA PHE A 132 -14.74 0.66 17.10
C PHE A 132 -13.87 1.19 15.95
N LEU A 133 -13.15 0.32 15.23
CA LEU A 133 -12.31 0.71 14.10
C LEU A 133 -13.12 1.47 13.02
N LEU A 134 -14.35 1.02 12.73
CA LEU A 134 -15.23 1.62 11.72
C LEU A 134 -16.06 2.80 12.25
N SER A 135 -15.98 3.10 13.54
CA SER A 135 -16.67 4.24 14.16
C SER A 135 -16.02 5.58 13.75
N PRO A 136 -16.69 6.72 13.98
CA PRO A 136 -16.07 8.03 13.78
C PRO A 136 -14.74 8.20 14.50
N GLU A 137 -14.61 7.66 15.72
CA GLU A 137 -13.37 7.72 16.51
C GLU A 137 -12.25 6.90 15.88
N GLY A 138 -12.53 5.64 15.51
CA GLY A 138 -11.56 4.78 14.83
C GLY A 138 -11.09 5.36 13.51
N ARG A 139 -12.02 5.92 12.72
CA ARG A 139 -11.70 6.60 11.46
C ARG A 139 -10.82 7.83 11.66
N ALA A 140 -11.09 8.64 12.70
CA ALA A 140 -10.27 9.80 13.02
C ALA A 140 -8.84 9.40 13.41
N ILE A 141 -8.67 8.29 14.14
CA ILE A 141 -7.34 7.75 14.47
C ILE A 141 -6.58 7.33 13.19
N MET A 142 -7.25 6.63 12.28
CA MET A 142 -6.64 6.20 11.00
C MET A 142 -6.23 7.41 10.14
N GLU A 143 -7.11 8.40 10.00
CA GLU A 143 -6.86 9.66 9.29
C GLU A 143 -5.64 10.40 9.88
N ALA A 144 -5.58 10.54 11.21
CA ALA A 144 -4.48 11.18 11.90
C ALA A 144 -3.12 10.47 11.72
N ASN A 145 -3.13 9.21 11.28
CA ASN A 145 -1.94 8.43 10.96
C ASN A 145 -1.67 8.32 9.45
N GLY A 146 -2.33 9.16 8.64
CA GLY A 146 -2.15 9.22 7.18
C GLY A 146 -2.75 8.02 6.43
N GLN A 147 -3.72 7.34 7.03
CA GLN A 147 -4.40 6.17 6.45
C GLN A 147 -5.90 6.47 6.29
N PRO A 148 -6.30 7.22 5.25
CA PRO A 148 -7.69 7.59 5.07
C PRO A 148 -8.59 6.35 4.90
N PRO A 149 -9.68 6.23 5.67
CA PRO A 149 -10.53 5.04 5.66
C PRO A 149 -11.47 5.03 4.44
N ILE A 150 -11.63 3.86 3.82
CA ILE A 150 -12.65 3.63 2.79
C ILE A 150 -14.03 3.61 3.47
N THR A 151 -14.88 4.58 3.14
CA THR A 151 -16.19 4.76 3.77
C THR A 151 -17.30 4.90 2.72
N PRO A 152 -18.32 4.01 2.72
CA PRO A 152 -18.43 2.82 3.56
C PRO A 152 -17.39 1.75 3.19
N ALA A 153 -17.10 0.84 4.13
CA ALA A 153 -16.17 -0.25 3.85
C ALA A 153 -16.79 -1.25 2.85
N THR A 154 -15.98 -1.96 2.08
CA THR A 154 -16.48 -2.88 1.04
C THR A 154 -16.28 -4.34 1.43
N ASN A 155 -17.35 -5.13 1.50
CA ASN A 155 -17.30 -6.59 1.68
C ASN A 155 -18.64 -7.24 1.30
N ASP A 156 -18.67 -8.57 1.18
CA ASP A 156 -19.93 -9.32 1.05
C ASP A 156 -20.74 -9.25 2.35
N LYS A 157 -21.74 -8.36 2.37
CA LYS A 157 -22.66 -8.14 3.50
C LYS A 157 -23.33 -9.41 4.01
N SER A 158 -23.55 -10.41 3.16
CA SER A 158 -24.20 -11.66 3.56
C SER A 158 -23.34 -12.50 4.52
N LYS A 159 -22.02 -12.28 4.51
CA LYS A 159 -21.03 -12.99 5.33
C LYS A 159 -20.66 -12.24 6.61
N LEU A 160 -21.22 -11.04 6.84
CA LEU A 160 -20.90 -10.21 7.99
C LEU A 160 -21.87 -10.46 9.16
N PRO A 161 -21.37 -10.42 10.42
CA PRO A 161 -22.21 -10.26 11.60
C PRO A 161 -23.13 -9.05 11.48
N ASP A 162 -24.36 -9.15 11.98
CA ASP A 162 -25.39 -8.10 11.84
C ASP A 162 -24.93 -6.73 12.35
N ARG A 163 -24.17 -6.70 13.45
CA ARG A 163 -23.60 -5.47 14.04
C ARG A 163 -22.67 -4.72 13.09
N LEU A 164 -22.07 -5.39 12.11
CA LEU A 164 -21.15 -4.79 11.15
C LEU A 164 -21.85 -4.28 9.88
N LYS A 165 -22.99 -4.87 9.48
CA LYS A 165 -23.64 -4.62 8.17
C LYS A 165 -23.90 -3.13 7.88
N ARG A 166 -24.15 -2.30 8.90
CA ARG A 166 -24.40 -0.86 8.76
C ARG A 166 -23.18 -0.03 8.32
N TYR A 167 -21.98 -0.59 8.43
CA TYR A 167 -20.72 0.09 8.10
C TYR A 167 -20.20 -0.23 6.69
N PHE A 168 -20.87 -1.14 5.99
CA PHE A 168 -20.44 -1.64 4.70
C PHE A 168 -21.42 -1.24 3.60
N GLU A 169 -20.93 -1.23 2.36
CA GLU A 169 -21.72 -1.10 1.13
C GLU A 169 -22.31 -2.43 0.65
#